data_AF-A0A938LWU2-F1
#
_entry.id   AF-A0A938LWU2-F1
#
_cell.length_a   1.000
_cell.length_b   1.000
_cell.length_c   1.000
_cell.angle_alpha   90.00
_cell.angle_beta   90.00
_cell.angle_gamma   90.00
#
_symmetry.space_group_name_H-M   'P 1'
#
loop_
_entity.id
_entity.type
_entity.pdbx_description
1 polymer ?
#
loop_
_entity_poly.entity_id
_entity_poly.type
_entity_poly.pdbx_seq_one_letter_code
_entity_poly.pdbx_strand_id
1 'polypeptide(L)' 'MSRQLIVSDPHVMMGKPVIAGTRITVELVPEKLAAGETVERILEAHPCLKAELQSHPLRNR' A
#
# COMPACT_ATOMS: atom_id res chain seq x y z
N MET A 1 -3.64 -19.80 -2.24
CA MET A 1 -3.14 -18.95 -3.34
C MET A 1 -2.63 -17.65 -2.72
N SER A 2 -1.31 -17.47 -2.67
CA SER A 2 -0.65 -16.24 -2.23
C SER A 2 -0.84 -15.17 -3.31
N ARG A 3 -1.79 -14.25 -3.11
CA ARG A 3 -1.94 -13.08 -3.99
C ARG A 3 -0.88 -12.04 -3.61
N GLN A 4 -0.18 -11.52 -4.61
CA GLN A 4 0.84 -10.49 -4.44
C GLN A 4 0.16 -9.15 -4.15
N LEU A 5 0.33 -8.64 -2.93
CA LEU A 5 -0.16 -7.32 -2.49
C LEU A 5 0.73 -6.18 -2.99
N ILE A 6 1.97 -6.49 -3.36
CA ILE A 6 2.94 -5.53 -3.88
C ILE A 6 3.26 -5.94 -5.30
N VAL A 7 3.07 -5.01 -6.24
CA VAL A 7 3.41 -5.16 -7.64
C VAL A 7 4.58 -4.22 -7.94
N SER A 8 5.59 -4.75 -8.61
CA SER A 8 6.69 -3.95 -9.17
C SER A 8 6.72 -4.22 -10.67
N ASP A 9 6.41 -3.19 -11.45
CA ASP A 9 6.37 -3.28 -12.91
C ASP A 9 7.23 -2.14 -13.47
N PRO A 10 8.29 -2.42 -14.27
CA PRO A 10 9.13 -1.39 -14.88
C PRO A 10 8.33 -0.33 -15.67
N HIS A 11 7.16 -0.71 -16.19
CA HIS A 11 6.25 0.17 -16.93
C HIS A 11 5.33 0.99 -16.03
N VAL A 12 5.25 0.70 -14.73
CA VAL A 12 4.44 1.41 -13.74
C VAL A 12 5.35 2.08 -12.72
N MET A 13 5.27 3.42 -12.60
CA MET A 13 6.09 4.20 -11.65
C MET A 13 7.60 3.84 -11.69
N MET A 14 8.15 3.59 -12.88
CA MET A 14 9.57 3.27 -13.09
C MET A 14 10.04 2.00 -12.35
N GLY A 15 9.16 1.02 -12.13
CA GLY A 15 9.52 -0.20 -11.39
C GLY A 15 9.43 -0.07 -9.88
N LYS A 16 8.99 1.09 -9.36
CA LYS A 16 8.80 1.25 -7.92
C LYS A 16 7.72 0.28 -7.41
N PRO A 17 7.95 -0.38 -6.26
CA PRO A 17 6.96 -1.24 -5.65
C PRO A 17 5.73 -0.43 -5.24
N VAL A 18 4.58 -0.80 -5.79
CA VAL A 18 3.27 -0.21 -5.50
C VAL A 18 2.34 -1.26 -4.91
N ILE A 19 1.35 -0.82 -4.14
CA ILE A 19 0.32 -1.69 -3.61
C ILE A 19 -0.63 -2.06 -4.75
N ALA A 20 -0.86 -3.36 -4.94
CA ALA A 20 -1.68 -3.92 -6.01
C ALA A 20 -3.05 -3.23 -6.06
N GLY A 21 -3.54 -2.94 -7.27
CA GLY A 21 -4.82 -2.23 -7.46
C GLY A 21 -4.79 -0.73 -7.10
N THR A 22 -3.64 -0.19 -6.66
CA THR A 22 -3.48 1.22 -6.33
C THR A 22 -2.30 1.84 -7.09
N ARG A 23 -2.21 3.18 -7.04
CA ARG A 23 -1.03 3.94 -7.46
C ARG A 23 -0.25 4.48 -6.26
N ILE A 24 -0.28 3.74 -5.15
CA ILE A 24 0.40 4.11 -3.90
C ILE A 24 1.66 3.27 -3.79
N THR A 25 2.80 3.93 -3.68
CA THR A 25 4.08 3.26 -3.45
C THR A 25 4.13 2.69 -2.04
N VAL A 26 4.82 1.56 -1.89
CA VAL A 26 5.06 0.96 -0.58
C VAL A 26 5.87 1.90 0.32
N GLU A 27 6.72 2.74 -0.27
CA GLU A 27 7.56 3.74 0.42
C GLU A 27 6.74 4.84 1.11
N LEU A 28 5.55 5.18 0.58
CA LEU A 28 4.71 6.23 1.16
C LEU A 28 4.26 5.89 2.59
N VAL A 29 3.98 4.62 2.86
CA VAL A 29 3.48 4.17 4.17
C VAL A 29 4.52 4.39 5.29
N PRO A 30 5.76 3.89 5.21
CA PRO A 30 6.78 4.16 6.22
C PRO A 30 7.18 5.65 6.28
N GLU A 31 7.15 6.40 5.18
CA GLU A 31 7.39 7.86 5.21
C GLU A 31 6.34 8.58 6.06
N LYS A 32 5.07 8.26 5.86
CA LYS A 32 3.93 8.78 6.61
C LYS A 32 4.00 8.40 8.10
N LEU A 33 4.33 7.15 8.38
CA LEU A 33 4.54 6.67 9.76
C LEU A 33 5.73 7.38 10.43
N ALA A 34 6.83 7.58 9.70
CA ALA A 34 8.00 8.32 10.18
C ALA A 34 7.69 9.81 10.42
N ALA A 35 6.78 10.39 9.65
CA ALA A 35 6.24 11.74 9.88
C ALA A 35 5.27 11.82 11.07
N GLY A 36 4.97 10.70 11.75
CA GLY A 36 4.08 10.63 12.90
C GLY A 36 2.59 10.48 12.55
N GLU A 37 2.24 10.23 11.28
CA GLU A 37 0.87 9.87 10.92
C GLU A 37 0.55 8.45 11.40
N THR A 38 -0.69 8.24 11.85
CA THR A 38 -1.15 6.88 12.20
C THR A 38 -1.65 6.15 10.97
N VAL A 39 -1.65 4.81 11.02
CA VAL A 39 -2.18 3.97 9.93
C VAL A 39 -3.60 4.38 9.58
N GLU A 40 -4.45 4.66 10.56
CA GLU A 40 -5.84 5.07 10.34
C GLU A 40 -5.93 6.37 9.53
N ARG A 41 -5.10 7.37 9.84
CA ARG A 41 -5.05 8.65 9.11
C ARG A 41 -4.58 8.45 7.67
N ILE A 42 -3.58 7.58 7.46
CA ILE A 42 -3.10 7.22 6.13
C ILE A 42 -4.23 6.55 5.32
N LEU A 43 -5.01 5.66 5.95
CA LEU A 43 -6.13 4.98 5.31
C LEU A 43 -7.32 5.90 5.04
N GLU A 44 -7.54 6.92 5.88
CA GLU A 44 -8.53 7.97 5.64
C GLU A 44 -8.12 8.88 4.47
N ALA A 45 -6.84 9.24 4.39
CA ALA A 45 -6.29 10.04 3.29
C ALA A 45 -6.26 9.25 1.96
N HIS A 46 -6.23 7.92 2.03
CA HIS A 46 -6.15 7.04 0.88
C HIS A 46 -7.26 5.95 0.91
N PRO A 47 -8.51 6.27 0.55
CA PRO A 47 -9.62 5.32 0.58
C PRO A 47 -9.38 4.07 -0.29
N CYS A 48 -8.66 4.21 -1.40
CA CYS A 48 -8.29 3.09 -2.27
C CYS A 48 -7.37 2.08 -1.57
N LEU A 49 -6.46 2.58 -0.72
CA LEU A 49 -5.58 1.74 0.09
C LEU A 49 -6.36 0.99 1.16
N LYS A 50 -7.33 1.68 1.78
CA LYS A 50 -8.24 1.09 2.76
C LYS A 50 -9.08 -0.02 2.15
N ALA A 51 -9.64 0.19 0.95
CA ALA A 51 -10.40 -0.83 0.25
C ALA A 51 -9.56 -2.09 -0.02
N GLU A 52 -8.32 -1.91 -0.49
CA GLU A 52 -7.42 -3.05 -0.75
C GLU A 52 -7.08 -3.81 0.54
N LEU A 53 -6.67 -3.10 1.60
CA LEU A 53 -6.33 -3.72 2.89
C LEU A 53 -7.52 -4.36 3.61
N GLN A 54 -8.72 -3.78 3.49
CA GLN A 54 -9.94 -4.38 4.03
C GLN A 54 -10.34 -5.62 3.25
N SER A 55 -10.17 -5.59 1.92
CA SER A 55 -10.41 -6.78 1.10
C SER A 55 -9.43 -7.89 1.44
N HIS A 56 -8.20 -7.56 1.83
CA HIS A 56 -7.10 -8.50 2.08
C HIS A 56 -6.37 -8.17 3.38
N PRO A 57 -6.86 -8.66 4.53
CA PRO A 57 -6.20 -8.44 5.82
C PRO A 57 -4.79 -9.05 5.79
N LEU A 58 -3.79 -8.25 6.18
CA LEU A 58 -2.40 -8.67 6.33
C LEU A 58 -2.35 -9.89 7.25
N ARG A 59 -2.22 -11.08 6.64
CA ARG A 59 -2.13 -12.34 7.36
C ARG A 59 -0.68 -12.49 7.79
N ASN A 60 -0.32 -11.85 8.91
CA ASN A 60 0.98 -12.02 9.53
C ASN A 60 1.17 -13.52 9.84
N ARG A 61 2.19 -14.14 9.24
CA ARG A 61 2.70 -15.45 9.62
C ARG A 61 4.00 -15.27 10.35
#